data_AF-A7WLX8-F1
#
_entry.id   AF-A7WLX8-F1
#
_cell.length_a   1.000
_cell.length_b   1.000
_cell.length_c   1.000
_cell.angle_alpha   90.00
_cell.angle_beta   90.00
_cell.angle_gamma   90.00
#
_symmetry.space_group_name_H-M   'P 1'
#
loop_
_entity.id
_entity.type
_entity.pdbx_description
1 polymer ?
#
loop_
_entity_poly.entity_id
_entity_poly.type
_entity_poly.pdbx_seq_one_letter_code
_entity_poly.pdbx_strand_id
1 'polypeptide(L)'
;WTMVAGGGASVVYADTIADLSGNCSRTANYGEYSGGPTTDETKFYADTVFDLMSRFKDPKGRGKILIIGGAIANFTDVAKTFKGIIQSLEEYADK
;
A
#
# COMPACT_ATOMS: atom_id res chain seq x y z
N TRP A 1 3.68 1.66 5.91
CA TRP A 1 2.75 0.76 5.20
C TRP A 1 3.03 0.87 3.72
N THR A 2 2.92 -0.23 3.00
CA THR A 2 3.19 -0.27 1.56
C THR A 2 2.03 -0.93 0.83
N MET A 3 1.63 -0.35 -0.29
CA MET A 3 0.68 -0.90 -1.25
C MET A 3 1.31 -0.75 -2.62
N VAL A 4 2.09 -1.74 -3.05
CA VAL A 4 2.97 -1.61 -4.22
C VAL A 4 2.52 -2.52 -5.35
N ALA A 5 2.40 -1.97 -6.55
CA ALA A 5 2.06 -2.73 -7.74
C ALA A 5 3.29 -3.47 -8.29
N GLY A 6 3.21 -4.80 -8.38
CA GLY A 6 4.24 -5.67 -8.94
C GLY A 6 5.25 -6.22 -7.93
N GLY A 7 5.48 -7.54 -8.00
CA GLY A 7 6.37 -8.25 -7.06
C GLY A 7 7.84 -7.79 -7.09
N GLY A 8 8.39 -7.43 -8.25
CA GLY A 8 9.76 -6.89 -8.31
C GLY A 8 9.85 -5.49 -7.69
N ALA A 9 8.84 -4.65 -7.95
CA ALA A 9 8.80 -3.30 -7.40
C ALA A 9 8.63 -3.33 -5.87
N SER A 10 7.77 -4.21 -5.33
CA SER A 10 7.56 -4.30 -3.89
C SER A 10 8.83 -4.64 -3.11
N VAL A 11 9.70 -5.50 -3.67
CA VAL A 11 11.04 -5.78 -3.10
C VAL A 11 11.91 -4.52 -3.12
N VAL A 12 11.99 -3.82 -4.26
CA VAL A 12 12.83 -2.60 -4.38
C VAL A 12 12.36 -1.50 -3.42
N TYR A 13 11.05 -1.31 -3.25
CA TYR A 13 10.50 -0.38 -2.25
C TYR A 13 10.87 -0.81 -0.82
N ALA A 14 10.77 -2.10 -0.50
CA ALA A 14 11.15 -2.61 0.82
C ALA A 14 12.64 -2.41 1.12
N ASP A 15 13.52 -2.70 0.15
CA ASP A 15 14.96 -2.48 0.25
C ASP A 15 15.28 -1.00 0.46
N THR A 16 14.64 -0.11 -0.31
CA THR A 16 14.84 1.34 -0.19
C THR A 16 14.38 1.87 1.17
N ILE A 17 13.24 1.38 1.68
CA ILE A 17 12.77 1.74 3.03
C ILE A 17 13.82 1.30 4.06
N ALA A 18 14.29 0.05 3.98
CA ALA A 18 15.25 -0.51 4.92
C ALA A 18 16.58 0.27 4.93
N ASP A 19 17.09 0.60 3.75
CA ASP A 19 18.32 1.37 3.56
C ASP A 19 18.19 2.79 4.16
N LEU A 20 17.12 3.51 3.81
CA LEU A 20 16.91 4.89 4.29
C LEU A 20 16.54 4.97 5.78
N SER A 21 15.87 3.97 6.36
CA SER A 21 15.58 3.94 7.79
C SER A 21 16.65 3.24 8.65
N GLY A 22 17.69 2.67 8.03
CA GLY A 22 18.78 1.95 8.68
C GLY A 22 18.38 0.62 9.35
N ASN A 23 17.12 0.19 9.23
CA ASN A 23 16.56 -1.11 9.64
C ASN A 23 15.10 -1.23 9.18
N CYS A 24 14.50 -2.41 9.35
CA CYS A 24 13.09 -2.69 9.01
C CYS A 24 12.10 -2.58 10.19
N SER A 25 12.52 -2.09 11.37
CA SER A 25 11.69 -2.11 12.59
C SER A 25 10.41 -1.26 12.50
N ARG A 26 10.34 -0.36 11.51
CA ARG A 26 9.19 0.53 11.27
C ARG A 26 8.36 0.11 10.05
N THR A 27 8.74 -0.97 9.36
CA THR A 27 7.99 -1.51 8.23
C THR A 27 6.83 -2.33 8.76
N ALA A 28 5.61 -1.88 8.50
CA ALA A 28 4.40 -2.51 9.04
C ALA A 28 3.96 -3.76 8.27
N ASN A 29 4.24 -3.82 6.97
CA ASN A 29 3.83 -4.90 6.09
C ASN A 29 4.78 -5.03 4.90
N TYR A 30 4.74 -6.19 4.27
CA TYR A 30 5.28 -6.45 2.93
C TYR A 30 4.18 -7.15 2.13
N GLY A 31 3.98 -6.72 0.89
CA GLY A 31 2.94 -7.25 0.03
C GLY A 31 2.88 -6.50 -1.29
N GLU A 32 2.16 -7.06 -2.24
CA GLU A 32 2.01 -6.53 -3.58
C GLU A 32 0.62 -6.82 -4.15
N TYR A 33 0.24 -6.08 -5.18
CA TYR A 33 -0.84 -6.44 -6.09
C TYR A 33 -0.32 -6.40 -7.53
N SER A 34 -0.65 -7.41 -8.33
CA SER A 34 -0.18 -7.53 -9.71
C SER A 34 -1.13 -8.42 -10.53
N GLY A 35 -0.81 -8.65 -11.81
CA GLY A 35 -1.64 -9.52 -12.67
C GLY A 35 -2.87 -8.86 -13.30
N GLY A 36 -2.97 -7.52 -13.23
CA GLY A 36 -4.10 -6.77 -13.80
C GLY A 36 -5.41 -6.93 -13.01
N PRO A 37 -5.40 -6.67 -11.69
CA PRO A 37 -6.60 -6.83 -10.88
C PRO A 37 -7.70 -5.83 -11.28
N THR A 38 -8.93 -6.20 -10.99
CA THR A 38 -10.12 -5.37 -11.15
C THR A 38 -10.18 -4.26 -10.09
N THR A 39 -11.09 -3.29 -10.30
CA THR A 39 -11.38 -2.24 -9.33
C THR A 39 -11.78 -2.83 -7.97
N ASP A 40 -12.65 -3.84 -7.95
CA ASP A 40 -13.19 -4.41 -6.71
C ASP A 40 -12.14 -5.24 -5.96
N GLU A 41 -11.30 -6.00 -6.67
CA GLU A 41 -10.16 -6.70 -6.07
C GLU A 41 -9.15 -5.71 -5.47
N THR A 42 -8.88 -4.61 -6.17
CA THR A 42 -7.97 -3.57 -5.67
C THR A 42 -8.56 -2.85 -4.46
N LYS A 43 -9.87 -2.54 -4.48
CA LYS A 43 -10.58 -1.97 -3.33
C LYS A 43 -10.53 -2.91 -2.13
N PHE A 44 -10.83 -4.20 -2.32
CA PHE A 44 -10.78 -5.19 -1.24
C PHE A 44 -9.39 -5.29 -0.59
N TYR A 45 -8.34 -5.26 -1.42
CA TYR A 45 -6.96 -5.21 -0.92
C TYR A 45 -6.67 -3.91 -0.14
N ALA A 46 -7.08 -2.77 -0.69
CA ALA A 46 -6.91 -1.46 -0.05
C ALA A 46 -7.67 -1.36 1.28
N ASP A 47 -8.93 -1.82 1.34
CA ASP A 47 -9.76 -1.84 2.55
C ASP A 47 -9.04 -2.59 3.69
N THR A 48 -8.40 -3.72 3.35
CA THR A 48 -7.63 -4.51 4.32
C THR A 48 -6.43 -3.72 4.85
N VAL A 49 -5.70 -3.01 3.98
CA VAL A 49 -4.55 -2.19 4.39
C VAL A 49 -5.00 -1.01 5.24
N PHE A 50 -6.07 -0.30 4.85
CA PHE A 50 -6.61 0.84 5.59
C PHE A 50 -7.19 0.44 6.94
N ASP A 51 -7.88 -0.70 7.04
CA ASP A 51 -8.32 -1.24 8.32
C ASP A 51 -7.14 -1.53 9.24
N LEU A 52 -6.15 -2.29 8.78
CA LEU A 52 -4.98 -2.64 9.59
C LEU A 52 -4.20 -1.41 10.05
N MET A 53 -4.06 -0.39 9.20
CA MET A 53 -3.33 0.83 9.57
C MET A 53 -4.11 1.76 10.50
N SER A 54 -5.42 1.61 10.66
CA SER A 54 -6.27 2.48 11.50
C SER A 54 -6.64 1.90 12.87
N ARG A 55 -6.35 0.61 13.16
CA ARG A 55 -6.77 -0.03 14.43
C ARG A 55 -6.22 0.63 15.72
N PHE A 56 -5.00 1.15 15.68
CA PHE A 56 -4.33 1.71 16.86
C PHE A 56 -3.44 2.90 16.47
N LYS A 57 -3.30 3.89 17.34
CA LYS A 57 -2.27 4.93 17.17
C LYS A 57 -0.87 4.35 17.37
N ASP A 58 0.15 4.98 16.77
CA ASP A 58 1.55 4.60 17.05
C ASP A 58 1.84 4.80 18.55
N PRO A 59 2.47 3.84 19.26
CA PRO A 59 2.72 3.95 20.70
C PRO A 59 3.56 5.17 21.11
N LYS A 60 4.33 5.75 20.18
CA LYS A 60 5.15 6.95 20.41
C LYS A 60 4.49 8.22 19.85
N GLY A 61 3.21 8.16 19.47
CA GLY A 61 2.45 9.30 18.96
C GLY A 61 2.87 9.79 17.57
N ARG A 62 3.63 8.99 16.80
CA ARG A 62 4.08 9.39 15.46
C ARG A 62 2.99 9.21 14.40
N GLY A 63 3.04 10.03 13.35
CA GLY A 63 2.24 9.82 12.15
C GLY A 63 2.59 8.51 11.43
N LYS A 64 1.61 7.93 10.74
CA LYS A 64 1.79 6.76 9.87
C LYS A 64 1.90 7.22 8.42
N ILE A 65 2.71 6.50 7.64
CA ILE A 65 2.90 6.76 6.21
C ILE A 65 2.46 5.52 5.43
N LEU A 66 1.69 5.75 4.37
CA LEU A 66 1.33 4.76 3.36
C LEU A 66 2.03 5.14 2.05
N ILE A 67 2.83 4.23 1.50
CA ILE A 67 3.47 4.38 0.21
C ILE A 67 2.68 3.57 -0.81
N ILE A 68 2.02 4.26 -1.74
CA ILE A 68 1.32 3.66 -2.88
C ILE A 68 2.22 3.89 -4.10
N GLY A 69 2.78 2.81 -4.63
CA GLY A 69 3.81 2.88 -5.66
C GLY A 69 3.80 1.67 -6.58
N GLY A 70 4.78 1.59 -7.47
CA GLY A 70 4.90 0.49 -8.41
C GLY A 70 5.84 0.83 -9.56
N ALA A 71 6.22 -0.20 -10.33
CA ALA A 71 6.89 -0.01 -11.60
C ALA A 71 5.90 0.43 -12.70
N ILE A 72 6.43 0.82 -13.86
CA ILE A 72 5.60 1.05 -15.06
C ILE A 72 4.94 -0.28 -15.45
N ALA A 73 3.60 -0.31 -15.43
CA ALA A 73 2.85 -1.53 -15.71
C ALA A 73 2.82 -1.87 -17.21
N ASN A 74 2.94 -3.15 -17.54
CA ASN A 74 2.84 -3.63 -18.93
C ASN A 74 1.38 -3.77 -19.40
N PHE A 75 0.48 -4.24 -18.52
CA PHE A 75 -0.90 -4.59 -18.88
C PHE A 75 -1.95 -4.22 -17.81
N THR A 76 -1.52 -3.80 -16.61
CA THR A 76 -2.44 -3.34 -15.57
C THR A 76 -3.06 -2.00 -15.96
N ASP A 77 -4.39 -1.90 -15.84
CA ASP A 77 -5.11 -0.64 -15.99
C ASP A 77 -4.97 0.21 -14.71
N VAL A 78 -4.09 1.21 -14.77
CA VAL A 78 -3.79 2.09 -13.64
C VAL A 78 -5.04 2.86 -13.19
N ALA A 79 -5.92 3.25 -14.11
CA ALA A 79 -7.12 4.00 -13.76
C ALA A 79 -8.12 3.12 -12.97
N LYS A 80 -8.31 1.86 -13.36
CA LYS A 80 -9.18 0.92 -12.63
C LYS A 80 -8.64 0.60 -11.24
N THR A 81 -7.35 0.31 -11.14
CA THR A 81 -6.74 0.00 -9.84
C THR A 81 -6.80 1.20 -8.90
N PHE A 82 -6.42 2.40 -9.36
CA PHE A 82 -6.50 3.60 -8.52
C PHE A 82 -7.93 3.98 -8.18
N LYS A 83 -8.91 3.72 -9.04
CA LYS A 83 -10.33 3.89 -8.68
C LYS A 83 -10.71 3.08 -7.44
N GLY A 84 -10.27 1.82 -7.34
CA GLY A 84 -10.53 0.99 -6.16
C GLY A 84 -9.84 1.52 -4.90
N ILE A 85 -8.58 1.97 -5.04
CA ILE A 85 -7.83 2.58 -3.94
C ILE A 85 -8.50 3.87 -3.45
N ILE A 86 -8.96 4.73 -4.36
CA ILE A 86 -9.65 6.00 -4.03
C ILE A 86 -10.96 5.72 -3.29
N GLN A 87 -11.77 4.78 -3.79
CA GLN A 87 -13.02 4.39 -3.11
C GLN A 87 -12.77 3.92 -1.67
N SER A 88 -11.71 3.14 -1.47
CA SER A 88 -11.31 2.69 -0.13
C SER A 88 -10.80 3.85 0.73
N LEU A 89 -9.99 4.76 0.17
CA LEU A 89 -9.49 5.93 0.88
C LEU A 89 -10.62 6.86 1.34
N GLU A 90 -11.64 7.07 0.50
CA GLU A 90 -12.84 7.85 0.83
C GLU A 90 -13.64 7.20 1.97
N GLU A 91 -13.81 5.87 1.95
CA GLU A 91 -14.53 5.13 3.01
C GLU A 91 -13.81 5.17 4.36
N TYR A 92 -12.48 5.22 4.36
CA TYR A 92 -11.65 5.23 5.58
C TYR A 92 -11.16 6.62 6.00
N ALA A 93 -11.57 7.69 5.31
CA ALA A 93 -11.04 9.05 5.52
C ALA A 93 -11.24 9.59 6.94
N ASP A 94 -12.36 9.22 7.59
CA ASP A 94 -12.73 9.70 8.93
C ASP A 94 -12.30 8.77 10.08
N LYS A 95 -11.63 7.64 9.76
CA LYS A 95 -11.21 6.60 10.71
C LYS A 95 -9.85 6.93 11.36
#